data_AF-A0A3C0PA27-F1
#
_entry.id   AF-A0A3C0PA27-F1
#
_cell.length_a   1.000
_cell.length_b   1.000
_cell.length_c   1.000
_cell.angle_alpha   90.00
_cell.angle_beta   90.00
_cell.angle_gamma   90.00
#
_symmetry.space_group_name_H-M   'P 1'
#
loop_
_entity.id
_entity.type
_entity.pdbx_description
1 polymer ?
#
loop_
_entity_poly.entity_id
_entity_poly.type
_entity_poly.pdbx_seq_one_letter_code
_entity_poly.pdbx_strand_id
1 'polypeptide(L)'
;KSEEFMTLSEIGEDIVYYDEITGKAFNSELLERNDWQQYLSENYGIKSFEKLSQKRTVELGHIFQLGEKYSSAMNGLFVDDDGAQKPYVMGCYGIGVSRTLAFIYENAIIKKDGKFDGIALPVELSPYTFYFVTKNDDAEKTELAEKIYRNLENDGVNILMDDRKDVSIGMKIKDSKICGTPYTVVFGRSLDEGCLEIENNKTGEKQTVKLEDFEKFCCDVASKKY
;
A
#
# COMPACT_ATOMS: atom_id res chain seq x y z
N LYS A 1 -26.06 8.29 10.54
CA LYS A 1 -25.63 7.16 9.68
C LYS A 1 -24.14 6.92 9.90
N SER A 2 -23.68 5.67 9.83
CA SER A 2 -22.27 5.29 9.98
C SER A 2 -21.90 4.28 8.89
N GLU A 3 -20.72 4.40 8.29
CA GLU A 3 -20.23 3.48 7.25
C GLU A 3 -18.72 3.22 7.41
N GLU A 4 -18.34 1.95 7.27
CA GLU A 4 -16.96 1.46 7.45
C GLU A 4 -16.35 1.07 6.10
N PHE A 5 -15.08 1.38 5.93
CA PHE A 5 -14.28 1.02 4.78
C PHE A 5 -13.40 -0.19 5.14
N MET A 6 -13.93 -1.36 4.83
CA MET A 6 -13.33 -2.66 5.11
C MET A 6 -12.56 -3.18 3.90
N THR A 7 -11.41 -3.81 4.14
CA THR A 7 -10.68 -4.56 3.10
C THR A 7 -10.38 -5.97 3.56
N LEU A 8 -10.29 -6.93 2.63
CA LEU A 8 -9.97 -8.32 2.92
C LEU A 8 -8.56 -8.44 3.49
N SER A 9 -8.41 -9.18 4.59
CA SER A 9 -7.12 -9.47 5.22
C SER A 9 -7.17 -10.85 5.87
N GLU A 10 -6.13 -11.66 5.71
CA GLU A 10 -6.07 -13.00 6.34
C GLU A 10 -5.96 -12.90 7.86
N ILE A 11 -5.38 -11.81 8.35
CA ILE A 11 -5.14 -11.54 9.78
C ILE A 11 -6.08 -10.48 10.37
N GLY A 12 -7.00 -9.94 9.56
CA GLY A 12 -7.94 -8.89 9.95
C GLY A 12 -8.80 -9.24 11.17
N GLU A 13 -9.03 -8.26 12.03
CA GLU A 13 -9.76 -8.38 13.29
C GLU A 13 -11.27 -8.57 13.09
N ASP A 14 -11.81 -8.01 12.01
CA ASP A 14 -13.24 -7.95 11.78
C ASP A 14 -13.72 -9.14 10.95
N ILE A 15 -14.94 -9.58 11.23
CA ILE A 15 -15.62 -10.60 10.46
C ILE A 15 -16.76 -9.92 9.70
N VAL A 16 -16.76 -10.10 8.38
CA VAL A 16 -17.86 -9.67 7.52
C VAL A 16 -18.47 -10.87 6.82
N TYR A 17 -19.75 -10.77 6.50
CA TYR A 17 -20.44 -11.68 5.61
C TYR A 17 -20.60 -11.03 4.25
N TYR A 18 -20.07 -11.69 3.22
CA TYR A 18 -20.23 -11.30 1.82
C TYR A 18 -21.30 -12.18 1.17
N ASP A 19 -22.33 -11.55 0.62
CA ASP A 19 -23.37 -12.21 -0.15
C ASP A 19 -23.01 -12.27 -1.63
N GLU A 20 -22.81 -13.48 -2.15
CA GLU A 20 -22.43 -13.69 -3.56
C GLU A 20 -23.53 -13.27 -4.55
N ILE A 21 -24.79 -13.18 -4.09
CA ILE A 21 -25.94 -12.84 -4.94
C ILE A 21 -26.04 -11.33 -5.17
N THR A 22 -26.00 -10.55 -4.09
CA THR A 22 -26.10 -9.08 -4.14
C THR A 22 -24.76 -8.38 -4.36
N GLY A 23 -23.64 -9.08 -4.13
CA GLY A 23 -22.29 -8.51 -4.20
C GLY A 23 -21.99 -7.55 -3.05
N LYS A 24 -22.75 -7.61 -1.95
CA LYS A 24 -22.59 -6.74 -0.79
C LYS A 24 -21.98 -7.48 0.40
N ALA A 25 -21.26 -6.73 1.23
CA ALA A 25 -20.74 -7.20 2.50
C ALA A 25 -21.34 -6.42 3.67
N PHE A 26 -21.42 -7.06 4.83
CA PHE A 26 -21.88 -6.44 6.06
C PHE A 26 -21.15 -7.02 7.28
N ASN A 27 -20.98 -6.20 8.33
CA ASN A 27 -20.30 -6.60 9.57
C ASN A 27 -21.11 -7.67 10.32
N SER A 28 -20.45 -8.71 10.83
CA SER A 28 -21.08 -9.79 11.59
C SER A 28 -21.88 -9.32 12.81
N GLU A 29 -21.52 -8.17 13.42
CA GLU A 29 -22.24 -7.58 14.54
C GLU A 29 -23.70 -7.23 14.21
N LEU A 30 -24.02 -7.01 12.93
CA LEU A 30 -25.41 -6.78 12.52
C LEU A 30 -26.32 -7.99 12.80
N LEU A 31 -25.76 -9.20 12.89
CA LEU A 31 -26.51 -10.41 13.20
C LEU A 31 -26.93 -10.48 14.68
N GLU A 32 -26.33 -9.66 15.56
CA GLU A 32 -26.71 -9.57 16.97
C GLU A 32 -27.99 -8.74 17.18
N ARG A 33 -28.43 -8.01 16.17
CA ARG A 33 -29.66 -7.24 16.21
C ARG A 33 -30.88 -8.16 16.21
N ASN A 34 -31.90 -7.83 17.00
CA ASN A 34 -33.17 -8.57 17.01
C ASN A 34 -33.89 -8.54 15.65
N ASP A 35 -33.68 -7.50 14.85
CA ASP A 35 -34.34 -7.25 13.55
C ASP A 35 -33.40 -7.50 12.35
N TRP A 36 -32.29 -8.23 12.53
CA TRP A 36 -31.21 -8.31 11.54
C TRP A 36 -31.69 -8.72 10.14
N GLN A 37 -32.62 -9.68 10.03
CA GLN A 37 -33.14 -10.14 8.73
C GLN A 37 -33.89 -9.03 7.98
N GLN A 38 -34.76 -8.31 8.69
CA GLN A 38 -35.48 -7.18 8.12
C GLN A 38 -34.50 -6.07 7.74
N TYR A 39 -33.55 -5.76 8.62
CA TYR A 39 -32.53 -4.75 8.39
C TYR A 39 -31.68 -5.06 7.15
N LEU A 40 -31.21 -6.31 6.98
CA LEU A 40 -30.46 -6.73 5.81
C LEU A 40 -31.30 -6.69 4.53
N SER A 41 -32.56 -7.09 4.59
CA SER A 41 -33.47 -7.01 3.44
C SER A 41 -33.68 -5.56 2.99
N GLU A 42 -33.89 -4.63 3.93
CA GLU A 42 -34.19 -3.23 3.63
C GLU A 42 -32.95 -2.42 3.21
N ASN A 43 -31.81 -2.62 3.87
CA ASN A 43 -30.62 -1.80 3.66
C ASN A 43 -29.62 -2.44 2.68
N TYR A 44 -29.58 -3.77 2.63
CA TYR A 44 -28.63 -4.51 1.79
C TYR A 44 -29.34 -5.23 0.63
N GLY A 45 -30.65 -5.48 0.70
CA GLY A 45 -31.36 -6.25 -0.33
C GLY A 45 -31.12 -7.76 -0.20
N ILE A 46 -30.53 -8.21 0.91
CA ILE A 46 -30.21 -9.62 1.17
C ILE A 46 -31.45 -10.28 1.77
N LYS A 47 -32.08 -11.17 1.00
CA LYS A 47 -33.31 -11.89 1.39
C LYS A 47 -33.11 -13.39 1.55
N SER A 48 -32.00 -13.92 1.05
CA SER A 48 -31.55 -15.30 1.21
C SER A 48 -30.16 -15.30 1.82
N PHE A 49 -29.86 -16.29 2.66
CA PHE A 49 -28.62 -16.38 3.42
C PHE A 49 -27.77 -17.59 3.03
N GLU A 50 -28.20 -18.38 2.05
CA GLU A 50 -27.53 -19.62 1.60
C GLU A 50 -26.16 -19.37 0.94
N LYS A 51 -25.96 -18.14 0.43
CA LYS A 51 -24.76 -17.71 -0.30
C LYS A 51 -23.93 -16.68 0.46
N LEU A 52 -24.09 -16.65 1.78
CA LEU A 52 -23.21 -15.87 2.65
C LEU A 52 -21.87 -16.58 2.83
N SER A 53 -20.79 -15.88 2.52
CA SER A 53 -19.43 -16.32 2.80
C SER A 53 -18.82 -15.44 3.88
N GLN A 54 -18.27 -16.07 4.91
CA GLN A 54 -17.56 -15.36 5.96
C GLN A 54 -16.17 -14.95 5.45
N LYS A 55 -15.79 -13.70 5.69
CA LYS A 55 -14.47 -13.15 5.34
C LYS A 55 -13.89 -12.42 6.55
N ARG A 56 -12.57 -12.47 6.67
CA ARG A 56 -11.83 -11.63 7.59
C ARG A 56 -11.46 -10.33 6.88
N THR A 57 -11.61 -9.22 7.60
CA THR A 57 -11.34 -7.89 7.09
C THR A 57 -10.64 -7.05 8.13
N VAL A 58 -10.00 -5.98 7.65
CA VAL A 58 -9.49 -4.89 8.48
C VAL A 58 -10.20 -3.60 8.09
N GLU A 59 -10.66 -2.85 9.09
CA GLU A 59 -11.25 -1.54 8.91
C GLU A 59 -10.15 -0.47 8.70
N LEU A 60 -10.09 0.11 7.51
CA LEU A 60 -9.13 1.17 7.19
C LEU A 60 -9.68 2.58 7.39
N GLY A 61 -10.99 2.73 7.53
CA GLY A 61 -11.60 4.01 7.81
C GLY A 61 -13.08 3.94 8.17
N HIS A 62 -13.56 5.01 8.77
CA HIS A 62 -14.92 5.13 9.31
C HIS A 62 -15.46 6.52 9.07
N ILE A 63 -16.70 6.61 8.62
CA ILE A 63 -17.41 7.89 8.49
C ILE A 63 -18.66 7.90 9.35
N PHE A 64 -18.90 9.03 10.04
CA PHE A 64 -20.08 9.22 10.87
C PHE A 64 -20.78 10.53 10.52
N GLN A 65 -22.10 10.46 10.40
CA GLN A 65 -22.97 11.63 10.49
C GLN A 65 -23.35 11.82 11.96
N LEU A 66 -22.72 12.78 12.62
CA LEU A 66 -22.86 13.05 14.06
C LEU A 66 -24.08 13.92 14.38
N GLY A 67 -24.61 14.62 13.37
CA GLY A 67 -25.69 15.58 13.56
C GLY A 67 -25.24 16.71 14.48
N GLU A 68 -26.12 17.11 15.40
CA GLU A 68 -25.87 18.23 16.31
C GLU A 68 -25.29 17.77 17.67
N LYS A 69 -24.93 16.49 17.81
CA LYS A 69 -24.58 15.88 19.11
C LYS A 69 -23.53 16.66 19.89
N TYR A 70 -22.43 17.04 19.24
CA TYR A 70 -21.32 17.74 19.89
C TYR A 70 -21.51 19.25 19.89
N SER A 71 -21.98 19.83 18.79
CA SER A 71 -22.24 21.26 18.67
C SER A 71 -23.26 21.75 19.71
N SER A 72 -24.36 21.00 19.92
CA SER A 72 -25.34 21.32 20.97
C SER A 72 -24.75 21.23 22.37
N ALA A 73 -23.93 20.22 22.66
CA ALA A 73 -23.30 20.06 23.98
C ALA A 73 -22.20 21.11 24.27
N MET A 74 -21.53 21.60 23.22
CA MET A 74 -20.39 22.52 23.33
C MET A 74 -20.74 23.98 23.01
N ASN A 75 -22.03 24.29 22.80
CA ASN A 75 -22.50 25.60 22.36
C ASN A 75 -21.84 26.09 21.04
N GLY A 76 -21.61 25.17 20.11
CA GLY A 76 -21.11 25.45 18.76
C GLY A 76 -22.26 25.85 17.84
N LEU A 77 -22.57 27.15 17.79
CA LEU A 77 -23.71 27.70 17.06
C LEU A 77 -23.29 28.56 15.86
N PHE A 78 -24.18 28.68 14.88
CA PHE A 78 -24.14 29.67 13.79
C PHE A 78 -25.47 30.42 13.70
N VAL A 79 -25.50 31.56 13.03
CA VAL A 79 -26.73 32.30 12.72
C VAL A 79 -27.18 31.90 11.31
N ASP A 80 -28.40 31.42 11.18
CA ASP A 80 -28.96 31.03 9.88
C ASP A 80 -29.56 32.23 9.11
N ASP A 81 -30.13 31.94 7.94
CA ASP A 81 -30.73 32.95 7.06
C ASP A 81 -31.92 33.69 7.70
N ASP A 82 -32.58 33.09 8.69
CA ASP A 82 -33.70 33.68 9.45
C ASP A 82 -33.21 34.51 10.66
N GLY A 83 -31.89 34.57 10.89
CA GLY A 83 -31.29 35.27 12.03
C GLY A 83 -31.33 34.47 13.34
N ALA A 84 -31.71 33.19 13.30
CA ALA A 84 -31.78 32.33 14.47
C ALA A 84 -30.44 31.63 14.75
N GLN A 85 -30.10 31.48 16.03
CA GLN A 85 -28.94 30.68 16.42
C GLN A 85 -29.28 29.19 16.35
N LYS A 86 -28.52 28.43 15.56
CA LYS A 86 -28.65 26.98 15.39
C LYS A 86 -27.31 26.27 15.59
N PRO A 87 -27.29 25.05 16.16
CA PRO A 87 -26.06 24.27 16.28
C PRO A 87 -25.55 23.78 14.91
N TYR A 88 -24.23 23.60 14.77
CA TYR A 88 -23.65 23.02 13.56
C TYR A 88 -24.11 21.56 13.36
N VAL A 89 -24.45 21.19 12.13
CA VAL A 89 -24.56 19.78 11.74
C VAL A 89 -23.15 19.26 11.44
N MET A 90 -22.74 18.20 12.13
CA MET A 90 -21.38 17.68 12.09
C MET A 90 -21.30 16.29 11.44
N GLY A 91 -20.18 16.05 10.78
CA GLY A 91 -19.71 14.72 10.40
C GLY A 91 -18.25 14.55 10.82
N CYS A 92 -17.80 13.31 10.96
CA CYS A 92 -16.38 13.01 11.10
C CYS A 92 -15.98 11.87 10.17
N TYR A 93 -14.71 11.90 9.76
CA TYR A 93 -14.12 11.01 8.77
C TYR A 93 -12.75 10.59 9.30
N GLY A 94 -12.58 9.30 9.56
CA GLY A 94 -11.35 8.72 10.08
C GLY A 94 -10.73 7.80 9.04
N ILE A 95 -9.42 7.93 8.83
CA ILE A 95 -8.60 6.95 8.12
C ILE A 95 -7.50 6.51 9.07
N GLY A 96 -7.37 5.20 9.28
CA GLY A 96 -6.35 4.62 10.14
C GLY A 96 -4.98 4.62 9.45
N VAL A 97 -4.31 5.76 9.33
CA VAL A 97 -3.06 5.90 8.54
C VAL A 97 -2.01 4.82 8.87
N SER A 98 -1.72 4.60 10.15
CA SER A 98 -0.76 3.57 10.59
C SER A 98 -1.24 2.15 10.31
N ARG A 99 -2.55 1.91 10.42
CA ARG A 99 -3.18 0.63 10.09
C ARG A 99 -3.16 0.37 8.58
N THR A 100 -3.43 1.37 7.77
CA THR A 100 -3.30 1.31 6.30
C THR A 100 -1.87 0.96 5.91
N LEU A 101 -0.86 1.56 6.57
CA LEU A 101 0.53 1.19 6.35
C LEU A 101 0.78 -0.29 6.70
N ALA A 102 0.31 -0.77 7.85
CA ALA A 102 0.45 -2.17 8.23
C ALA A 102 -0.21 -3.12 7.21
N PHE A 103 -1.40 -2.76 6.71
CA PHE A 103 -2.11 -3.50 5.67
C PHE A 103 -1.34 -3.52 4.33
N ILE A 104 -0.74 -2.41 3.93
CA ILE A 104 0.13 -2.35 2.74
C ILE A 104 1.30 -3.33 2.91
N TYR A 105 1.93 -3.35 4.08
CA TYR A 105 3.02 -4.28 4.37
C TYR A 105 2.56 -5.74 4.35
N GLU A 106 1.40 -6.06 4.93
CA GLU A 106 0.80 -7.41 4.86
C GLU A 106 0.70 -7.91 3.41
N ASN A 107 0.20 -7.07 2.51
CA ASN A 107 0.02 -7.41 1.09
C ASN A 107 1.32 -7.34 0.27
N ALA A 108 2.34 -6.65 0.79
CA ALA A 108 3.65 -6.54 0.18
C ALA A 108 4.59 -7.71 0.53
N ILE A 109 4.24 -8.56 1.50
CA ILE A 109 5.03 -9.74 1.86
C ILE A 109 5.22 -10.66 0.64
N ILE A 110 6.46 -11.09 0.45
CA ILE A 110 6.86 -12.12 -0.51
C ILE A 110 7.10 -13.41 0.28
N LYS A 111 6.50 -14.50 -0.20
CA LYS A 111 6.70 -15.83 0.37
C LYS A 111 7.36 -16.75 -0.66
N LYS A 112 8.38 -17.50 -0.23
CA LYS A 112 9.01 -18.57 -1.00
C LYS A 112 8.89 -19.87 -0.20
N ASP A 113 8.38 -20.92 -0.84
CA ASP A 113 8.12 -22.22 -0.19
C ASP A 113 7.29 -22.09 1.11
N GLY A 114 6.31 -21.18 1.09
CA GLY A 114 5.44 -20.90 2.25
C GLY A 114 6.09 -20.09 3.39
N LYS A 115 7.35 -19.67 3.24
CA LYS A 115 8.10 -18.90 4.24
C LYS A 115 8.33 -17.47 3.78
N PHE A 116 8.47 -16.55 4.75
CA PHE A 116 8.83 -15.16 4.49
C PHE A 116 10.19 -15.08 3.76
N ASP A 117 10.21 -14.39 2.62
CA ASP A 117 11.42 -14.16 1.80
C ASP A 117 11.78 -12.68 1.73
N GLY A 118 10.80 -11.79 1.89
CA GLY A 118 11.00 -10.34 1.90
C GLY A 118 9.70 -9.58 1.75
N ILE A 119 9.83 -8.31 1.37
CA ILE A 119 8.76 -7.34 1.15
C ILE A 119 9.05 -6.66 -0.20
N ALA A 120 8.02 -6.45 -1.00
CA ALA A 120 8.09 -5.54 -2.15
C ALA A 120 6.85 -4.66 -2.13
N LEU A 121 7.05 -3.40 -1.75
CA LEU A 121 6.00 -2.39 -1.75
C LEU A 121 5.57 -2.09 -3.19
N PRO A 122 4.32 -1.67 -3.42
CA PRO A 122 3.91 -1.10 -4.69
C PRO A 122 4.77 0.12 -5.06
N VAL A 123 4.99 0.35 -6.35
CA VAL A 123 5.82 1.46 -6.84
C VAL A 123 5.28 2.80 -6.33
N GLU A 124 3.96 2.95 -6.32
CA GLU A 124 3.21 4.14 -5.95
C GLU A 124 3.39 4.53 -4.47
N LEU A 125 3.70 3.55 -3.62
CA LEU A 125 3.75 3.71 -2.17
C LEU A 125 5.16 3.55 -1.60
N SER A 126 6.11 3.01 -2.40
CA SER A 126 7.45 2.76 -1.91
C SER A 126 8.23 4.08 -1.71
N PRO A 127 8.93 4.28 -0.58
CA PRO A 127 9.83 5.43 -0.41
C PRO A 127 10.91 5.49 -1.50
N TYR A 128 11.51 4.34 -1.81
CA TYR A 128 12.53 4.17 -2.85
C TYR A 128 12.07 3.13 -3.87
N THR A 129 12.09 3.50 -5.15
CA THR A 129 11.60 2.63 -6.23
C THR A 129 12.65 1.58 -6.61
N PHE A 130 13.92 1.97 -6.57
CA PHE A 130 15.05 1.12 -6.94
C PHE A 130 16.03 0.98 -5.78
N TYR A 131 16.64 -0.19 -5.69
CA TYR A 131 17.77 -0.49 -4.82
C TYR A 131 19.00 -0.77 -5.69
N PHE A 132 20.02 0.06 -5.61
CA PHE A 132 21.23 -0.08 -6.41
C PHE A 132 22.28 -0.87 -5.64
N VAL A 133 22.74 -1.97 -6.24
CA VAL A 133 23.76 -2.85 -5.70
C VAL A 133 25.03 -2.70 -6.54
N THR A 134 26.08 -2.17 -5.91
CA THR A 134 27.42 -2.06 -6.52
C THR A 134 28.36 -3.13 -5.99
N LYS A 135 29.33 -3.51 -6.83
CA LYS A 135 30.41 -4.41 -6.45
C LYS A 135 31.59 -3.59 -5.90
N ASN A 136 31.94 -3.82 -4.64
CA ASN A 136 32.89 -2.97 -3.90
C ASN A 136 34.34 -3.02 -4.40
N ASP A 137 34.72 -4.00 -5.22
CA ASP A 137 36.06 -4.17 -5.78
C ASP A 137 36.20 -3.61 -7.21
N ASP A 138 35.18 -2.93 -7.73
CA ASP A 138 35.15 -2.39 -9.09
C ASP A 138 34.84 -0.88 -9.05
N ALA A 139 35.90 -0.07 -9.10
CA ALA A 139 35.80 1.38 -8.96
C ALA A 139 35.05 2.03 -10.13
N GLU A 140 35.27 1.55 -11.36
CA GLU A 140 34.62 2.10 -12.56
C GLU A 140 33.10 1.88 -12.53
N LYS A 141 32.66 0.67 -12.16
CA LYS A 141 31.22 0.37 -12.05
C LYS A 141 30.57 1.11 -10.88
N THR A 142 31.30 1.30 -9.80
CA THR A 142 30.82 2.09 -8.64
C THR A 142 30.64 3.55 -9.03
N GLU A 143 31.61 4.16 -9.72
CA GLU A 143 31.52 5.55 -10.18
C GLU A 143 30.38 5.74 -11.20
N LEU A 144 30.18 4.77 -12.11
CA LEU A 144 29.04 4.78 -13.03
C LEU A 144 27.71 4.70 -12.28
N ALA A 145 27.60 3.82 -11.29
CA ALA A 145 26.38 3.71 -10.48
C ALA A 145 26.07 5.01 -9.73
N GLU A 146 27.08 5.65 -9.13
CA GLU A 146 26.93 6.94 -8.47
C GLU A 146 26.50 8.05 -9.45
N LYS A 147 27.05 8.06 -10.66
CA LYS A 147 26.67 9.03 -11.69
C LYS A 147 25.20 8.88 -12.08
N ILE A 148 24.77 7.64 -12.38
CA ILE A 148 23.39 7.35 -12.75
C ILE A 148 22.43 7.65 -11.58
N TYR A 149 22.83 7.31 -10.36
CA TYR A 149 22.08 7.66 -9.16
C TYR A 149 21.83 9.16 -9.05
N ARG A 150 22.87 10.00 -9.22
CA ARG A 150 22.73 11.46 -9.17
C ARG A 150 21.86 12.00 -10.31
N ASN A 151 21.99 11.46 -11.52
CA ASN A 151 21.14 11.86 -12.65
C ASN A 151 19.67 11.59 -12.33
N LEU A 152 19.35 10.38 -11.89
CA LEU A 152 17.99 9.96 -11.57
C LEU A 152 17.41 10.69 -10.35
N GLU A 153 18.24 11.01 -9.35
CA GLU A 153 17.83 11.84 -8.21
C GLU A 153 17.44 13.26 -8.67
N ASN A 154 18.20 13.85 -9.60
CA ASN A 154 17.85 15.15 -10.20
C ASN A 154 16.54 15.10 -10.99
N ASP A 155 16.19 13.94 -11.56
CA ASP A 155 14.93 13.69 -12.25
C ASP A 155 13.77 13.31 -11.28
N GLY A 156 14.02 13.33 -9.96
CA GLY A 156 13.01 13.06 -8.93
C GLY A 156 12.75 11.58 -8.66
N VAL A 157 13.62 10.68 -9.13
CA VAL A 157 13.53 9.24 -8.88
C VAL A 157 14.21 8.91 -7.56
N ASN A 158 13.43 8.48 -6.56
CA ASN A 158 13.98 8.03 -5.27
C ASN A 158 14.64 6.65 -5.41
N ILE A 159 15.94 6.59 -5.15
CA ILE A 159 16.77 5.38 -5.22
C ILE A 159 17.49 5.17 -3.88
N LEU A 160 17.57 3.91 -3.44
CA LEU A 160 18.41 3.51 -2.31
C LEU A 160 19.71 2.90 -2.86
N MET A 161 20.82 3.62 -2.74
CA MET A 161 22.15 3.10 -3.12
C MET A 161 22.77 2.35 -1.94
N ASP A 162 23.19 1.11 -2.15
CA ASP A 162 23.89 0.32 -1.15
C ASP A 162 25.41 0.38 -1.33
N ASP A 163 26.02 1.35 -0.65
CA ASP A 163 27.44 1.67 -0.66
C ASP A 163 28.26 0.92 0.41
N ARG A 164 27.64 -0.03 1.13
CA ARG A 164 28.31 -0.77 2.21
C ARG A 164 29.45 -1.64 1.66
N LYS A 165 30.67 -1.36 2.12
CA LYS A 165 31.90 -2.01 1.62
C LYS A 165 32.14 -3.42 2.16
N ASP A 166 31.68 -3.69 3.38
CA ASP A 166 31.93 -4.97 4.08
C ASP A 166 30.82 -6.02 3.86
N VAL A 167 29.95 -5.80 2.87
CA VAL A 167 28.78 -6.65 2.60
C VAL A 167 28.87 -7.26 1.20
N SER A 168 28.62 -8.56 1.09
CA SER A 168 28.62 -9.26 -0.20
C SER A 168 27.43 -8.84 -1.07
N ILE A 169 27.57 -8.89 -2.40
CA ILE A 169 26.47 -8.60 -3.34
C ILE A 169 25.22 -9.43 -3.01
N GLY A 170 25.39 -10.73 -2.71
CA GLY A 170 24.27 -11.60 -2.38
C GLY A 170 23.51 -11.14 -1.13
N MET A 171 24.22 -10.61 -0.13
CA MET A 171 23.60 -10.03 1.06
C MET A 171 22.93 -8.68 0.75
N LYS A 172 23.55 -7.82 -0.07
CA LYS A 172 22.92 -6.57 -0.54
C LYS A 172 21.60 -6.82 -1.29
N ILE A 173 21.59 -7.82 -2.19
CA ILE A 173 20.37 -8.24 -2.91
C ILE A 173 19.33 -8.75 -1.93
N LYS A 174 19.71 -9.55 -0.92
CA LYS A 174 18.77 -9.99 0.11
C LYS A 174 18.19 -8.81 0.89
N ASP A 175 19.02 -7.86 1.29
CA ASP A 175 18.61 -6.67 2.04
C ASP A 175 17.65 -5.79 1.23
N SER A 176 17.81 -5.70 -0.10
CA SER A 176 16.88 -4.96 -0.96
C SER A 176 15.42 -5.42 -0.83
N LYS A 177 15.21 -6.73 -0.64
CA LYS A 177 13.91 -7.34 -0.39
C LYS A 177 13.43 -7.10 1.03
N ILE A 178 14.33 -7.00 2.01
CA ILE A 178 13.93 -6.65 3.38
C ILE A 178 13.54 -5.17 3.48
N CYS A 179 14.24 -4.29 2.75
CA CYS A 179 13.95 -2.87 2.68
C CYS A 179 12.62 -2.54 1.97
N GLY A 180 12.02 -3.49 1.26
CA GLY A 180 10.71 -3.29 0.63
C GLY A 180 10.75 -2.64 -0.75
N THR A 181 11.92 -2.46 -1.35
CA THR A 181 12.03 -1.79 -2.66
C THR A 181 11.38 -2.62 -3.78
N PRO A 182 10.63 -2.01 -4.71
CA PRO A 182 10.02 -2.72 -5.83
C PRO A 182 11.04 -3.38 -6.77
N TYR A 183 12.16 -2.72 -7.03
CA TYR A 183 13.18 -3.19 -7.97
C TYR A 183 14.59 -3.15 -7.38
N THR A 184 15.40 -4.14 -7.76
CA THR A 184 16.83 -4.20 -7.44
C THR A 184 17.65 -4.18 -8.71
N VAL A 185 18.67 -3.33 -8.76
CA VAL A 185 19.54 -3.14 -9.92
C VAL A 185 20.96 -3.50 -9.53
N VAL A 186 21.59 -4.40 -10.29
CA VAL A 186 22.94 -4.87 -10.00
C VAL A 186 23.94 -4.32 -11.01
N PHE A 187 24.86 -3.49 -10.53
CA PHE A 187 25.98 -2.94 -11.29
C PHE A 187 27.13 -3.95 -11.31
N GLY A 188 26.94 -5.02 -12.10
CA GLY A 188 27.78 -6.22 -12.12
C GLY A 188 28.46 -6.48 -13.46
N ARG A 189 28.59 -7.76 -13.83
CA ARG A 189 29.25 -8.20 -15.08
C ARG A 189 28.50 -7.83 -16.35
N SER A 190 27.17 -7.69 -16.27
CA SER A 190 26.34 -7.29 -17.42
C SER A 190 26.73 -5.92 -18.01
N LEU A 191 27.36 -5.05 -17.21
CA LEU A 191 27.88 -3.76 -17.67
C LEU A 191 29.02 -3.91 -18.69
N ASP A 192 29.76 -5.01 -18.65
CA ASP A 192 30.83 -5.30 -19.62
C ASP A 192 30.25 -5.51 -21.03
N GLU A 193 28.97 -5.86 -21.11
CA GLU A 193 28.17 -5.99 -22.35
C GLU A 193 27.28 -4.76 -22.60
N GLY A 194 27.48 -3.66 -21.84
CA GLY A 194 26.71 -2.42 -21.98
C GLY A 194 25.27 -2.51 -21.46
N CYS A 195 24.98 -3.42 -20.55
CA CYS A 195 23.64 -3.63 -20.00
C CYS A 195 23.60 -3.65 -18.46
N LEU A 196 22.41 -3.51 -17.89
CA LEU A 196 22.13 -3.64 -16.45
C LEU A 196 21.07 -4.72 -16.21
N GLU A 197 21.24 -5.50 -15.15
CA GLU A 197 20.24 -6.48 -14.70
C GLU A 197 19.33 -5.82 -13.66
N ILE A 198 18.03 -5.94 -13.87
CA ILE A 198 16.98 -5.42 -13.00
C ILE A 198 16.10 -6.59 -12.56
N GLU A 199 15.96 -6.78 -11.25
CA GLU A 199 15.04 -7.75 -10.65
C GLU A 199 13.80 -7.02 -10.14
N ASN A 200 12.62 -7.48 -10.52
CA ASN A 200 11.37 -7.10 -9.85
C ASN A 200 11.25 -7.93 -8.57
N ASN A 201 11.35 -7.29 -7.40
CA ASN A 201 11.38 -8.01 -6.13
C ASN A 201 10.05 -8.72 -5.84
N LYS A 202 8.91 -8.22 -6.34
CA LYS A 202 7.61 -8.86 -6.13
C LYS A 202 7.48 -10.18 -6.89
N THR A 203 7.93 -10.22 -8.15
CA THR A 203 7.77 -11.40 -9.03
C THR A 203 9.02 -12.29 -9.07
N GLY A 204 10.18 -11.75 -8.72
CA GLY A 204 11.49 -12.38 -8.92
C GLY A 204 11.95 -12.40 -10.37
N GLU A 205 11.20 -11.80 -11.29
CA GLU A 205 11.57 -11.73 -12.70
C GLU A 205 12.75 -10.80 -12.90
N LYS A 206 13.69 -11.25 -13.73
CA LYS A 206 14.89 -10.51 -14.10
C LYS A 206 14.78 -10.07 -15.55
N GLN A 207 15.14 -8.81 -15.79
CA GLN A 207 15.25 -8.25 -17.14
C GLN A 207 16.58 -7.54 -17.31
N THR A 208 17.10 -7.61 -18.53
CA THR A 208 18.30 -6.90 -18.93
C THR A 208 17.90 -5.65 -19.70
N VAL A 209 18.37 -4.49 -19.26
CA VAL A 209 18.13 -3.19 -19.91
C VAL A 209 19.45 -2.65 -20.39
N LYS A 210 19.50 -2.13 -21.62
CA LYS A 210 20.71 -1.48 -22.13
C LYS A 210 21.03 -0.24 -21.31
N LEU A 211 22.31 0.04 -21.12
CA LEU A 211 22.77 1.18 -20.33
C LEU A 211 22.22 2.52 -20.85
N GLU A 212 22.11 2.67 -22.17
CA GLU A 212 21.57 3.86 -22.84
C GLU A 212 20.08 4.11 -22.54
N ASP A 213 19.32 3.05 -22.26
CA ASP A 213 17.87 3.11 -22.02
C ASP A 213 17.53 3.09 -20.51
N PHE A 214 18.52 2.85 -19.65
CA PHE A 214 18.30 2.54 -18.24
C PHE A 214 17.69 3.71 -17.45
N GLU A 215 18.22 4.93 -17.61
CA GLU A 215 17.69 6.10 -16.91
C GLU A 215 16.24 6.37 -17.32
N LYS A 216 15.93 6.28 -18.62
CA LYS A 216 14.56 6.40 -19.13
C LYS A 216 13.63 5.34 -18.54
N PHE A 217 14.07 4.08 -18.51
CA PHE A 217 13.30 3.01 -17.88
C PHE A 217 12.98 3.34 -16.41
N CYS A 218 13.96 3.85 -15.66
CA CYS A 218 13.74 4.24 -14.26
C CYS A 218 12.71 5.36 -14.13
N CYS A 219 12.76 6.38 -14.99
CA CYS A 219 11.78 7.45 -15.03
C CYS A 219 10.37 6.96 -15.41
N ASP A 220 10.25 6.10 -16.42
CA ASP A 220 8.97 5.51 -16.86
C ASP A 220 8.32 4.63 -15.77
N VAL A 221 9.14 3.93 -14.97
CA VAL A 221 8.64 3.18 -13.81
C VAL A 221 8.22 4.14 -12.69
N ALA A 222 9.05 5.14 -12.40
CA ALA A 222 8.81 6.09 -11.32
C ALA A 222 7.62 7.02 -11.58
N SER A 223 7.28 7.28 -12.85
CA SER A 223 6.12 8.10 -13.22
C SER A 223 4.79 7.50 -12.76
N LYS A 224 4.74 6.22 -12.40
CA LYS A 224 3.54 5.60 -11.80
C LYS A 224 3.22 6.14 -10.41
N LYS A 225 4.16 6.81 -9.74
CA LYS A 225 3.94 7.41 -8.41
C LYS A 225 3.03 8.64 -8.41
N TYR A 226 2.87 9.32 -9.54
CA TYR A 226 2.20 10.63 -9.62
C TYR A 226 1.26 10.72 -10.83
#